data_AF-A0A5C7LDV5-F1
#
_entry.id   AF-A0A5C7LDV5-F1
#
_cell.length_a   1.000
_cell.length_b   1.000
_cell.length_c   1.000
_cell.angle_alpha   90.00
_cell.angle_beta   90.00
_cell.angle_gamma   90.00
#
_symmetry.space_group_name_H-M   'P 1'
#
loop_
_entity.id
_entity.type
_entity.pdbx_description
1 polymer ?
#
loop_
_entity_poly.entity_id
_entity_poly.type
_entity_poly.pdbx_seq_one_letter_code
_entity_poly.pdbx_strand_id
1 'polypeptide(L)'
;MSLKSTKALFEALKSSKLNGLRIPASVQQLKGMGEVYGRKTVIYMHPSTVQDSLSWAQELREKGFTVLKHSYITSAPGGHWNPNTMAYEGPTREVPRLEVQVSYFKGKGWDE
;
A
#
# COMPACT_ATOMS: atom_id res chain seq x y z
N MET A 1 -19.02 -1.25 5.55
CA MET A 1 -17.77 -1.49 6.28
C MET A 1 -17.18 -0.15 6.69
N SER A 2 -16.72 0.00 7.93
CA SER A 2 -15.93 1.16 8.36
C SER A 2 -14.45 0.90 8.09
N LEU A 3 -13.70 1.92 7.68
CA LEU A 3 -12.24 1.81 7.55
C LEU A 3 -11.60 1.80 8.93
N LYS A 4 -10.48 1.07 9.04
CA LYS A 4 -9.61 1.13 10.21
C LYS A 4 -8.64 2.31 10.07
N SER A 5 -8.35 2.95 11.20
CA SER A 5 -7.54 4.15 11.28
C SER A 5 -6.05 3.89 11.08
N THR A 6 -5.27 4.95 10.85
CA THR A 6 -3.81 4.85 10.78
C THR A 6 -3.20 4.32 12.08
N LYS A 7 -3.79 4.66 13.23
CA LYS A 7 -3.36 4.13 14.54
C LYS A 7 -3.62 2.63 14.64
N ALA A 8 -4.80 2.17 14.23
CA ALA A 8 -5.09 0.74 14.19
C ALA A 8 -4.14 -0.02 13.27
N LEU A 9 -3.79 0.56 12.11
CA LEU A 9 -2.80 -0.02 11.20
C LEU A 9 -1.42 -0.11 11.86
N PHE A 10 -0.98 0.95 12.55
CA PHE A 10 0.29 0.94 13.29
C PHE A 10 0.36 -0.19 14.32
N GLU A 11 -0.67 -0.37 15.14
CA GLU A 11 -0.72 -1.46 16.12
C GLU A 11 -0.78 -2.85 15.47
N ALA A 12 -1.49 -2.96 14.34
CA ALA A 12 -1.53 -4.20 13.56
C ALA A 12 -0.15 -4.58 13.00
N LEU A 13 0.62 -3.59 12.52
CA LEU A 13 1.98 -3.77 12.01
C LEU A 13 2.98 -4.10 13.13
N LYS A 14 2.82 -3.52 14.33
CA LYS A 14 3.65 -3.87 15.50
C LYS A 14 3.41 -5.28 16.02
N SER A 15 2.16 -5.72 16.01
CA SER A 15 1.77 -7.07 16.45
C SER A 15 1.92 -8.13 15.35
N SER A 16 2.42 -7.72 14.19
CA SER A 16 2.53 -8.56 13.02
C SER A 16 3.74 -9.49 13.08
N LYS A 17 3.63 -10.66 12.45
CA LYS A 17 4.76 -11.57 12.19
C LYS A 17 5.27 -11.45 10.75
N LEU A 18 4.92 -10.38 10.04
CA LEU A 18 5.28 -10.18 8.65
C LEU A 18 6.80 -10.01 8.50
N ASN A 19 7.41 -10.95 7.78
CA ASN A 19 8.84 -10.92 7.46
C ASN A 19 9.16 -9.73 6.56
N GLY A 20 10.35 -9.13 6.77
CA GLY A 20 10.86 -8.02 5.95
C GLY A 20 10.20 -6.66 6.19
N LEU A 21 9.21 -6.58 7.07
CA LEU A 21 8.54 -5.32 7.42
C LEU A 21 9.47 -4.45 8.27
N ARG A 22 9.92 -3.33 7.71
CA ARG A 22 10.46 -2.24 8.52
C ARG A 22 9.29 -1.54 9.19
N ILE A 23 9.00 -1.95 10.42
CA ILE A 23 7.94 -1.36 11.24
C ILE A 23 8.31 0.10 11.50
N PRO A 24 7.45 1.07 11.15
CA PRO A 24 7.70 2.47 11.48
C PRO A 24 7.87 2.65 12.99
N ALA A 25 8.73 3.58 13.42
CA ALA A 25 8.98 3.80 14.85
C ALA A 25 7.81 4.51 15.56
N SER A 26 6.93 5.17 14.80
CA SER A 26 5.77 5.88 15.33
C SER A 26 4.62 5.96 14.32
N VAL A 27 3.42 6.26 14.82
CA VAL A 27 2.26 6.58 13.98
C VAL A 27 2.61 7.73 13.02
N GLN A 28 3.37 8.74 13.47
CA GLN A 28 3.74 9.89 12.63
C GLN A 28 4.66 9.51 11.47
N GLN A 29 5.59 8.56 11.66
CA GLN A 29 6.37 8.01 10.54
C GLN A 29 5.49 7.22 9.58
N LEU A 30 4.54 6.43 10.08
CA LEU A 30 3.55 5.75 9.24
C LEU A 30 2.71 6.78 8.45
N LYS A 31 2.37 7.93 9.05
CA LYS A 31 1.68 9.03 8.34
C LYS A 31 2.51 9.59 7.19
N GLY A 32 3.83 9.72 7.38
CA GLY A 32 4.75 10.16 6.33
C GLY A 32 4.81 9.21 5.12
N MET A 33 4.34 7.97 5.26
CA MET A 33 4.23 6.99 4.17
C MET A 33 2.88 7.05 3.44
N GLY A 34 1.98 7.95 3.87
CA GLY A 34 0.67 8.08 3.25
C GLY A 34 0.65 9.09 2.11
N GLU A 35 -0.09 8.77 1.06
CA GLU A 35 -0.38 9.72 -0.01
C GLU A 35 -1.91 9.88 -0.15
N VAL A 36 -2.30 11.04 -0.68
CA VAL A 36 -3.71 11.37 -0.93
C VAL A 36 -3.97 11.23 -2.42
N TYR A 37 -4.83 10.27 -2.78
CA TYR A 37 -5.28 10.08 -4.16
C TYR A 37 -6.74 10.50 -4.30
N GLY A 38 -6.96 11.64 -4.97
CA GLY A 38 -8.29 12.20 -5.15
C GLY A 38 -8.98 12.44 -3.82
N ARG A 39 -9.96 11.59 -3.48
CA ARG A 39 -10.74 11.66 -2.24
C ARG A 39 -10.25 10.72 -1.13
N LYS A 40 -9.37 9.75 -1.38
CA LYS A 40 -8.95 8.75 -0.39
C LYS A 40 -7.55 9.03 0.16
N THR A 41 -7.32 8.59 1.40
CA THR A 41 -5.97 8.54 2.00
C THR A 41 -5.54 7.08 2.11
N VAL A 42 -4.36 6.78 1.60
CA VAL A 42 -3.78 5.43 1.63
C VAL A 42 -2.39 5.48 2.25
N ILE A 43 -1.99 4.42 2.92
CA ILE A 43 -0.60 4.19 3.35
C ILE A 43 0.06 3.27 2.33
N TYR A 44 1.23 3.69 1.84
CA TYR A 44 2.08 2.87 0.99
C TYR A 44 3.11 2.14 1.82
N MET A 45 3.16 0.82 1.64
CA MET A 45 4.24 -0.01 2.15
C MET A 45 5.02 -0.59 0.98
N HIS A 46 6.32 -0.79 1.23
CA HIS A 46 7.30 -1.27 0.25
C HIS A 46 7.89 -2.60 0.71
N PRO A 47 7.20 -3.73 0.47
CA PRO A 47 7.76 -5.06 0.69
C PRO A 47 8.95 -5.30 -0.24
N SER A 48 9.85 -6.20 0.14
CA SER A 48 11.02 -6.53 -0.68
C SER A 48 10.67 -7.39 -1.89
N THR A 49 9.62 -8.21 -1.78
CA THR A 49 9.18 -9.12 -2.86
C THR A 49 7.67 -9.08 -3.05
N VAL A 50 7.19 -9.48 -4.23
CA VAL A 50 5.74 -9.57 -4.51
C VAL A 50 5.08 -10.57 -3.57
N GLN A 51 5.79 -11.67 -3.25
CA GLN A 51 5.31 -12.68 -2.31
C GLN A 51 5.10 -12.11 -0.91
N ASP A 52 6.05 -11.30 -0.41
CA ASP A 52 5.87 -10.60 0.87
C ASP A 52 4.63 -9.70 0.81
N SER A 53 4.49 -8.93 -0.27
CA SER A 53 3.33 -8.05 -0.44
C SER A 53 1.99 -8.79 -0.43
N LEU A 54 1.92 -9.97 -1.05
CA LEU A 54 0.75 -10.84 -1.02
C LEU A 54 0.45 -11.34 0.39
N SER A 55 1.46 -11.83 1.11
CA SER A 55 1.31 -12.29 2.49
C SER A 55 0.87 -11.16 3.43
N TRP A 56 1.46 -9.97 3.28
CA TRP A 56 1.10 -8.78 4.05
C TRP A 56 -0.34 -8.35 3.76
N ALA A 57 -0.76 -8.39 2.49
CA ALA A 57 -2.12 -8.09 2.09
C ALA A 57 -3.13 -9.05 2.69
N GLN A 58 -2.82 -10.35 2.71
CA GLN A 58 -3.69 -11.36 3.30
C GLN A 58 -3.88 -11.11 4.81
N GLU A 59 -2.79 -10.98 5.57
CA GLU A 59 -2.84 -10.76 7.02
C GLU A 59 -3.65 -9.49 7.36
N LEU A 60 -3.44 -8.40 6.62
CA LEU A 60 -4.16 -7.15 6.87
C LEU A 60 -5.65 -7.27 6.53
N ARG A 61 -6.02 -8.00 5.47
CA ARG A 61 -7.44 -8.28 5.16
C ARG A 61 -8.10 -9.11 6.24
N GLU A 62 -7.43 -10.13 6.76
CA GLU A 62 -7.91 -10.95 7.90
C GLU A 62 -8.10 -10.10 9.15
N LYS A 63 -7.22 -9.11 9.37
CA LYS A 63 -7.36 -8.10 10.43
C LYS A 63 -8.39 -7.01 10.10
N GLY A 64 -9.11 -7.08 8.98
CA GLY A 64 -10.19 -6.17 8.59
C GLY A 64 -9.75 -4.83 7.99
N PHE A 65 -8.53 -4.72 7.49
CA PHE A 65 -8.07 -3.55 6.74
C PHE A 65 -8.47 -3.62 5.27
N THR A 66 -8.72 -2.46 4.66
CA THR A 66 -9.02 -2.36 3.23
C THR A 66 -7.71 -2.24 2.44
N VAL A 67 -7.26 -3.37 1.87
CA VAL A 67 -6.10 -3.41 0.97
C VAL A 67 -6.55 -3.22 -0.47
N LEU A 68 -6.13 -2.13 -1.10
CA LEU A 68 -6.52 -1.78 -2.47
C LEU A 68 -5.65 -2.45 -3.53
N LYS A 69 -4.33 -2.50 -3.28
CA LYS A 69 -3.34 -3.08 -4.19
C LYS A 69 -2.22 -3.72 -3.38
N HIS A 70 -1.64 -4.79 -3.92
CA HIS A 70 -0.48 -5.48 -3.34
C HIS A 70 0.63 -5.73 -4.35
N SER A 71 0.44 -5.41 -5.62
CA SER A 71 1.50 -5.37 -6.62
C SER A 71 1.12 -4.34 -7.68
N TYR A 72 2.12 -3.83 -8.39
CA TYR A 72 1.92 -2.90 -9.50
C TYR A 72 2.67 -3.43 -10.69
N ILE A 73 2.03 -3.36 -11.84
CA ILE A 73 2.69 -3.59 -13.11
C ILE A 73 3.34 -2.28 -13.53
N THR A 74 4.64 -2.33 -13.73
CA THR A 74 5.44 -1.20 -14.23
C THR A 74 6.22 -1.63 -15.45
N SER A 75 6.74 -0.63 -16.16
CA SER A 75 7.76 -0.81 -17.18
C SER A 75 8.94 -1.65 -16.70
N ALA A 76 9.30 -2.68 -17.47
CA ALA A 76 10.62 -3.28 -17.39
C ALA A 76 11.56 -2.66 -18.45
N PRO A 77 12.88 -2.78 -18.32
CA PRO A 77 13.81 -2.35 -19.35
C PRO A 77 13.41 -2.88 -20.73
N GLY A 78 13.36 -2.00 -21.73
CA GLY A 78 12.91 -2.32 -23.08
C GLY A 78 11.42 -2.07 -23.36
N GLY A 79 10.62 -1.74 -22.34
CA GLY A 79 9.25 -1.27 -22.55
C GLY A 79 9.15 0.26 -22.50
N HIS A 80 8.10 0.83 -23.10
CA HIS A 80 7.85 2.27 -23.13
C HIS A 80 6.35 2.60 -23.04
N TRP A 81 6.01 3.80 -22.55
CA TRP A 81 4.63 4.29 -22.60
C TRP A 81 4.33 4.76 -24.03
N ASN A 82 3.28 4.21 -24.65
CA ASN A 82 2.80 4.70 -25.93
C ASN A 82 1.66 5.72 -25.69
N PRO A 83 1.87 7.02 -25.96
CA PRO A 83 0.87 8.04 -25.73
C PRO A 83 -0.31 7.96 -26.72
N ASN A 84 -0.14 7.33 -27.89
CA ASN A 84 -1.19 7.20 -28.88
C ASN A 84 -2.22 6.13 -28.50
N THR A 85 -1.75 5.03 -27.89
CA THR A 85 -2.62 3.94 -27.41
C THR A 85 -3.01 4.10 -25.94
N MET A 86 -2.40 5.07 -25.23
CA MET A 86 -2.54 5.26 -23.78
C MET A 86 -2.29 3.96 -23.01
N ALA A 87 -1.32 3.17 -23.49
CA ALA A 87 -0.97 1.87 -22.95
C ALA A 87 0.56 1.72 -22.83
N TYR A 88 0.98 0.86 -21.91
CA TYR A 88 2.38 0.48 -21.80
C TYR A 88 2.71 -0.62 -22.82
N GLU A 89 3.69 -0.40 -23.68
CA GLU A 89 4.12 -1.35 -24.70
C GLU A 89 5.46 -2.00 -24.32
N GLY A 90 5.57 -3.30 -24.58
CA GLY A 90 6.78 -4.09 -24.29
C GLY A 90 6.79 -4.73 -22.90
N PRO A 91 7.96 -5.21 -22.44
CA PRO A 91 8.07 -5.96 -21.20
C PRO A 91 7.61 -5.16 -19.98
N THR A 92 6.79 -5.80 -19.15
CA THR A 92 6.38 -5.26 -17.85
C THR A 92 6.91 -6.14 -16.72
N ARG A 93 7.09 -5.55 -15.54
CA ARG A 93 7.41 -6.27 -14.32
C ARG A 93 6.48 -5.88 -13.19
N GLU A 94 6.19 -6.85 -12.33
CA GLU A 94 5.54 -6.58 -11.06
C GLU A 94 6.55 -6.00 -10.07
N VAL A 95 6.16 -4.92 -9.42
CA VAL A 95 6.89 -4.35 -8.29
C VAL A 95 6.08 -4.55 -7.00
N PRO A 96 6.74 -4.94 -5.90
CA PRO A 96 6.07 -5.10 -4.63
C PRO A 96 5.69 -3.73 -4.06
N ARG A 97 4.39 -3.52 -3.89
CA ARG A 97 3.87 -2.31 -3.24
C ARG A 97 2.47 -2.58 -2.73
N LEU A 98 2.22 -2.16 -1.51
CA LEU A 98 0.99 -2.44 -0.79
C LEU A 98 0.28 -1.13 -0.45
N GLU A 99 -0.95 -0.97 -0.92
CA GLU A 99 -1.84 0.16 -0.62
C GLU A 99 -2.89 -0.25 0.40
N VAL A 100 -2.84 0.37 1.58
CA VAL A 100 -3.88 0.22 2.60
C VAL A 100 -4.67 1.51 2.72
N GLN A 101 -5.97 1.45 2.50
CA GLN A 101 -6.83 2.60 2.68
C GLN A 101 -7.16 2.78 4.17
N VAL A 102 -6.90 3.98 4.68
CA VAL A 102 -7.16 4.37 6.07
C VAL A 102 -8.22 5.48 6.18
N SER A 103 -8.61 6.09 5.06
CA SER A 103 -9.70 7.08 5.01
C SER A 103 -10.42 7.14 3.69
N TYR A 104 -11.71 7.46 3.75
CA TYR A 104 -12.56 7.79 2.59
C TYR A 104 -12.45 9.25 2.14
N PHE A 105 -11.81 10.12 2.95
CA PHE A 105 -11.76 11.56 2.73
C PHE A 105 -10.33 12.11 2.80
N LYS A 106 -10.00 13.00 1.85
CA LYS A 106 -8.73 13.72 1.76
C LYS A 106 -8.40 14.42 3.08
N GLY A 107 -7.24 14.11 3.63
CA GLY A 107 -6.72 14.76 4.86
C GLY A 107 -7.43 14.36 6.16
N LYS A 108 -8.39 13.43 6.13
CA LYS A 108 -9.05 12.88 7.33
C LYS A 108 -8.61 11.43 7.58
N GLY A 109 -8.83 10.90 8.78
CA GLY A 109 -8.53 9.48 9.15
C GLY A 109 -7.13 9.22 9.69
N TRP A 110 -6.35 10.27 9.91
CA TRP A 110 -5.02 10.20 10.54
C TRP A 110 -5.09 9.92 12.04
N ASP A 111 -6.18 10.31 12.71
CA ASP A 111 -6.24 10.44 14.18
C ASP A 111 -7.48 9.83 14.85
N GLU A 112 -8.32 9.08 14.14
CA GLU A 112 -9.51 8.43 14.73
C GLU A 112 -9.51 6.92 14.49
#